data_AF-A0A7J9QAX9-F1
#
_entry.id   AF-A0A7J9QAX9-F1
#
_cell.length_a   1.000
_cell.length_b   1.000
_cell.length_c   1.000
_cell.angle_alpha   90.00
_cell.angle_beta   90.00
_cell.angle_gamma   90.00
#
_symmetry.space_group_name_H-M   'P 1'
#
loop_
_entity.id
_entity.type
_entity.pdbx_description
1 polymer ?
#
loop_
_entity_poly.entity_id
_entity_poly.type
_entity_poly.pdbx_seq_one_letter_code
_entity_poly.pdbx_strand_id
1 'polypeptide(L)'
;MHKKTLNIPTNKDIKKKALEINPNKYAKVFYFFNLKFQGKTALITGSGTGIGKAIATKFVENGASVIILGRRKEPLEEASKDLEQIISNKNSGASVKIFAGVDVADESAMTSMFDALKNDNVNVDYIINNAGVSGPVTCFPNSPLKDFKSTIAIHLTGTFWGSVQALKVMKEGGKIITISTFFTEERPLEQRPYRFRSPYTASQGAKNRLAEAMSWELTDKGIISIATNPGPVHSDRIYKTVYPKAAAEFMRVSGFEDLSPTEVEEAKDDLLECILADGIDKEGIAKTAEKLANGKDVAKLTETFTNLLTKIQTIAEKVQNNTSHMIANREFLAQTQVSESVLNLCDDEIAKILNGKVIPGDRVFYPVKPHIGTTAPGVHQPDFSGKSVVFAIDGTDKTDAERVEFLAQHVEKNGGKVACFISQSTPTDVQEYISSKFHSHVVDITNPEEMQRWLNTAKTNLGDILGVIHVTGKLPEIGKLTELNRAGWEELVAKFISTPATVAQRALEHFVPGGDKDPRLYKDTKGAIMIIGPDLPIGRKVTGTQRAQVEVFRGALRPFTTTVNQELSDVLKSKIRMFTVFPGSVTGAEPDNQKIADAFNFLVSENAASSAEVTFCVDETR
;
A
#
# COMPACT_ATOMS: atom_id res chain seq x y z
N MET A 1 12.06 52.85 53.50
CA MET A 1 11.95 51.71 54.44
C MET A 1 10.48 51.49 54.76
N HIS A 2 9.92 50.33 54.39
CA HIS A 2 8.93 49.54 55.16
C HIS A 2 8.30 48.48 54.26
N LYS A 3 8.72 47.22 54.46
CA LYS A 3 8.04 46.01 53.98
C LYS A 3 6.72 45.89 54.78
N LYS A 4 5.58 45.84 54.10
CA LYS A 4 4.31 45.38 54.67
C LYS A 4 4.14 43.90 54.33
N THR A 5 4.15 43.07 55.37
CA THR A 5 3.89 41.63 55.36
C THR A 5 2.38 41.40 55.21
N LEU A 6 1.97 40.60 54.22
CA LEU A 6 0.60 40.09 54.08
C LEU A 6 0.39 38.92 55.04
N ASN A 7 -0.58 39.03 55.94
CA ASN A 7 -0.99 37.97 56.87
C ASN A 7 -1.81 36.90 56.12
N ILE A 8 -1.36 35.64 56.19
CA ILE A 8 -2.10 34.47 55.71
C ILE A 8 -2.87 33.87 56.92
N PRO A 9 -4.17 33.58 56.83
CA PRO A 9 -4.93 32.99 57.94
C PRO A 9 -4.45 31.57 58.24
N THR A 10 -4.37 31.20 59.52
CA THR A 10 -3.97 29.85 59.95
C THR A 10 -5.16 28.88 60.01
N ASN A 11 -4.85 27.60 59.88
CA ASN A 11 -5.73 26.43 59.70
C ASN A 11 -6.78 26.17 60.82
N LYS A 12 -6.92 27.07 61.80
CA LYS A 12 -7.88 26.94 62.91
C LYS A 12 -9.21 27.66 62.65
N ASP A 13 -9.21 28.74 61.85
CA ASP A 13 -10.44 29.51 61.57
C ASP A 13 -11.34 28.87 60.51
N ILE A 14 -10.79 27.98 59.67
CA ILE A 14 -11.55 27.23 58.65
C ILE A 14 -12.34 26.07 59.29
N LYS A 15 -11.86 25.52 60.42
CA LYS A 15 -12.51 24.36 61.07
C LYS A 15 -13.81 24.69 61.80
N LYS A 16 -14.09 25.96 62.12
CA LYS A 16 -15.29 26.33 62.90
C LYS A 16 -16.52 26.66 62.05
N LYS A 17 -16.39 26.79 60.72
CA LYS A 17 -17.51 26.97 59.78
C LYS A 17 -17.99 25.67 59.11
N ALA A 18 -17.34 24.54 59.38
CA ALA A 18 -17.66 23.25 58.76
C ALA A 18 -18.61 22.35 59.61
N LEU A 19 -19.12 22.84 60.74
CA LEU A 19 -19.98 22.08 61.66
C LEU A 19 -21.35 22.72 61.78
N GLU A 20 -22.06 22.86 60.66
CA GLU A 20 -23.51 23.10 60.63
C GLU A 20 -24.04 22.83 59.21
N ILE A 21 -23.91 21.58 58.75
CA ILE A 21 -24.53 21.15 57.51
C ILE A 21 -25.26 19.82 57.74
N ASN A 22 -26.58 19.90 57.58
CA ASN A 22 -27.57 18.84 57.75
C ASN A 22 -27.23 17.60 56.89
N PRO A 23 -27.12 16.37 57.45
CA PRO A 23 -26.71 15.18 56.70
C PRO A 23 -27.68 14.71 55.60
N ASN A 24 -28.91 15.25 55.53
CA ASN A 24 -29.95 14.75 54.62
C ASN A 24 -30.24 15.65 53.41
N LYS A 25 -29.33 16.54 53.02
CA LYS A 25 -29.58 17.49 51.91
C LYS A 25 -28.61 17.47 50.73
N TYR A 26 -27.72 16.48 50.64
CA TYR A 26 -26.97 16.23 49.41
C TYR A 26 -27.42 14.91 48.80
N ALA A 27 -28.28 15.03 47.79
CA ALA A 27 -28.41 13.99 46.77
C ALA A 27 -27.01 13.53 46.34
N LYS A 28 -26.84 12.21 46.21
CA LYS A 28 -25.66 11.56 45.64
C LYS A 28 -25.04 12.41 44.52
N VAL A 29 -23.96 13.12 44.81
CA VAL A 29 -23.10 13.70 43.78
C VAL A 29 -22.33 12.52 43.20
N PHE A 30 -22.95 11.83 42.24
CA PHE A 30 -22.26 10.91 41.36
C PHE A 30 -21.29 11.75 40.53
N TYR A 31 -20.02 11.79 40.92
CA TYR A 31 -18.94 12.12 40.00
C TYR A 31 -18.92 11.00 38.95
N PHE A 32 -19.68 11.15 37.86
CA PHE A 32 -19.40 10.42 36.64
C PHE A 32 -18.02 10.90 36.18
N PHE A 33 -16.99 10.07 36.34
CA PHE A 33 -15.77 10.24 35.56
C PHE A 33 -16.20 10.12 34.10
N ASN A 34 -16.37 11.26 33.41
CA ASN A 34 -16.63 11.26 31.98
C ASN A 34 -15.44 10.57 31.32
N LEU A 35 -15.69 9.38 30.77
CA LEU A 35 -14.68 8.66 30.00
C LEU A 35 -14.29 9.51 28.80
N LYS A 36 -13.02 9.39 28.37
CA LYS A 36 -12.39 10.32 27.42
C LYS A 36 -13.17 10.50 26.11
N PHE A 37 -13.82 9.44 25.62
CA PHE A 37 -14.58 9.43 24.37
C PHE A 37 -16.07 9.21 24.60
N GLN A 38 -16.58 9.54 25.80
CA GLN A 38 -18.00 9.44 26.13
C GLN A 38 -18.87 10.21 25.12
N GLY A 39 -19.91 9.55 24.59
CA GLY A 39 -20.85 10.15 23.64
C GLY A 39 -20.30 10.31 22.21
N LYS A 40 -19.11 9.78 21.93
CA LYS A 40 -18.53 9.71 20.58
C LYS A 40 -18.85 8.38 19.91
N THR A 41 -18.88 8.37 18.58
CA THR A 41 -19.06 7.14 17.78
C THR A 41 -17.86 6.89 16.87
N ALA A 42 -17.25 5.70 17.00
CA ALA A 42 -16.17 5.23 16.13
C ALA A 42 -16.66 4.14 15.18
N LEU A 43 -16.42 4.27 13.88
CA LEU A 43 -16.63 3.24 12.88
C LEU A 43 -15.28 2.60 12.52
N ILE A 44 -15.17 1.28 12.66
CA ILE A 44 -13.91 0.55 12.44
C ILE A 44 -14.11 -0.51 11.37
N THR A 45 -13.38 -0.41 10.27
CA THR A 45 -13.44 -1.40 9.19
C THR A 45 -12.60 -2.64 9.53
N GLY A 46 -13.10 -3.84 9.22
CA GLY A 46 -12.37 -5.09 9.47
C GLY A 46 -12.17 -5.38 10.96
N SER A 47 -13.21 -5.16 11.78
CA SER A 47 -13.12 -5.12 13.24
C SER A 47 -13.59 -6.38 13.98
N GLY A 48 -13.91 -7.46 13.28
CA GLY A 48 -14.25 -8.73 13.92
C GLY A 48 -13.06 -9.45 14.57
N THR A 49 -11.82 -9.13 14.18
CA THR A 49 -10.60 -9.80 14.69
C THR A 49 -9.40 -8.85 14.70
N GLY A 50 -8.33 -9.23 15.42
CA GLY A 50 -7.02 -8.58 15.32
C GLY A 50 -7.03 -7.11 15.72
N ILE A 51 -6.23 -6.30 15.02
CA ILE A 51 -6.06 -4.86 15.27
C ILE A 51 -7.41 -4.12 15.30
N GLY A 52 -8.30 -4.40 14.35
CA GLY A 52 -9.62 -3.75 14.29
C GLY A 52 -10.49 -4.03 15.53
N LYS A 53 -10.49 -5.29 16.02
CA LYS A 53 -11.18 -5.65 17.28
C LYS A 53 -10.52 -4.93 18.46
N ALA A 54 -9.19 -4.93 18.54
CA ALA A 54 -8.46 -4.24 19.61
C ALA A 54 -8.72 -2.72 19.64
N ILE A 55 -8.89 -2.08 18.47
CA ILE A 55 -9.28 -0.67 18.35
C ILE A 55 -10.71 -0.47 18.87
N ALA A 56 -11.67 -1.29 18.43
CA ALA A 56 -13.05 -1.20 18.92
C ALA A 56 -13.12 -1.39 20.45
N THR A 57 -12.40 -2.38 20.99
CA THR A 57 -12.25 -2.61 22.44
C THR A 57 -11.74 -1.37 23.15
N LYS A 58 -10.68 -0.74 22.62
CA LYS A 58 -10.08 0.44 23.25
C LYS A 58 -11.03 1.65 23.25
N PHE A 59 -11.85 1.81 22.22
CA PHE A 59 -12.87 2.86 22.18
C PHE A 59 -13.99 2.64 23.21
N VAL A 60 -14.54 1.43 23.32
CA VAL A 60 -15.61 1.15 24.29
C VAL A 60 -15.11 1.22 25.74
N GLU A 61 -13.86 0.82 26.00
CA GLU A 61 -13.18 1.01 27.30
C GLU A 61 -13.14 2.48 27.73
N ASN A 62 -13.15 3.40 26.75
CA ASN A 62 -13.11 4.85 26.94
C ASN A 62 -14.45 5.53 26.62
N GLY A 63 -15.56 4.77 26.62
CA GLY A 63 -16.92 5.30 26.60
C GLY A 63 -17.50 5.67 25.23
N ALA A 64 -16.79 5.39 24.14
CA ALA A 64 -17.33 5.59 22.80
C ALA A 64 -18.26 4.45 22.39
N SER A 65 -19.33 4.78 21.68
CA SER A 65 -20.08 3.79 20.88
C SER A 65 -19.25 3.37 19.67
N VAL A 66 -19.43 2.13 19.23
CA VAL A 66 -18.69 1.57 18.09
C VAL A 66 -19.59 0.97 17.03
N ILE A 67 -19.26 1.22 15.78
CA ILE A 67 -19.82 0.57 14.61
C ILE A 67 -18.76 -0.39 14.08
N ILE A 68 -19.02 -1.68 14.15
CA ILE A 68 -18.13 -2.73 13.69
C ILE A 68 -18.62 -3.33 12.37
N LEU A 69 -17.72 -3.53 11.41
CA LEU A 69 -18.06 -4.10 10.11
C LEU A 69 -17.00 -5.03 9.55
N GLY A 70 -17.45 -5.91 8.66
CA GLY A 70 -16.61 -6.83 7.92
C GLY A 70 -17.42 -7.97 7.28
N ARG A 71 -16.72 -8.80 6.51
CA ARG A 71 -17.34 -9.85 5.67
C ARG A 71 -17.92 -11.02 6.46
N ARG A 72 -17.23 -11.44 7.53
CA ARG A 72 -17.58 -12.63 8.30
C ARG A 72 -18.48 -12.27 9.47
N LYS A 73 -19.65 -12.90 9.57
CA LYS A 73 -20.66 -12.61 10.57
C LYS A 73 -20.25 -13.12 11.96
N GLU A 74 -19.80 -14.36 12.05
CA GLU A 74 -19.54 -15.02 13.33
C GLU A 74 -18.47 -14.28 14.16
N PRO A 75 -17.30 -13.89 13.60
CA PRO A 75 -16.31 -13.13 14.37
C PRO A 75 -16.79 -11.74 14.80
N LEU A 76 -17.69 -11.11 14.04
CA LEU A 76 -18.27 -9.81 14.42
C LEU A 76 -19.26 -9.97 15.58
N GLU A 77 -20.08 -11.02 15.58
CA GLU A 77 -21.00 -11.30 16.68
C GLU A 77 -20.26 -11.63 17.97
N GLU A 78 -19.17 -12.40 17.88
CA GLU A 78 -18.29 -12.66 19.02
C GLU A 78 -17.66 -11.36 19.54
N ALA A 79 -17.11 -10.53 18.64
CA ALA A 79 -16.58 -9.22 19.02
C ALA A 79 -17.65 -8.33 19.68
N SER A 80 -18.88 -8.30 19.16
CA SER A 80 -19.97 -7.50 19.74
C SER A 80 -20.28 -7.90 21.18
N LYS A 81 -20.37 -9.21 21.47
CA LYS A 81 -20.62 -9.72 22.82
C LYS A 81 -19.54 -9.26 23.80
N ASP A 82 -18.27 -9.37 23.40
CA ASP A 82 -17.15 -8.91 24.23
C ASP A 82 -17.23 -7.41 24.50
N LEU A 83 -17.53 -6.62 23.47
CA LEU A 83 -17.64 -5.16 23.55
C LEU A 83 -18.82 -4.73 24.44
N GLU A 84 -19.98 -5.36 24.30
CA GLU A 84 -21.17 -5.13 25.13
C GLU A 84 -20.91 -5.46 26.61
N GLN A 85 -20.17 -6.53 26.89
CA GLN A 85 -19.76 -6.87 28.25
C GLN A 85 -18.88 -5.78 28.86
N ILE A 86 -17.94 -5.22 28.10
CA ILE A 86 -17.08 -4.11 28.54
C ILE A 86 -17.91 -2.86 28.82
N ILE A 87 -18.84 -2.52 27.92
CA ILE A 87 -19.75 -1.38 28.09
C ILE A 87 -20.56 -1.51 29.37
N SER A 88 -21.15 -2.68 29.62
CA SER A 88 -21.91 -2.99 30.83
C SER A 88 -21.05 -2.84 32.09
N ASN A 89 -19.85 -3.42 32.08
CA ASN A 89 -18.91 -3.35 33.21
C ASN A 89 -18.46 -1.91 33.51
N LYS A 90 -18.34 -1.06 32.48
CA LYS A 90 -17.97 0.35 32.63
C LYS A 90 -19.14 1.26 32.96
N ASN A 91 -20.38 0.78 32.78
CA ASN A 91 -21.60 1.58 32.85
C ASN A 91 -21.50 2.88 32.03
N SER A 92 -20.93 2.78 30.81
CA SER A 92 -20.65 3.94 29.97
C SER A 92 -21.87 4.42 29.19
N GLY A 93 -22.91 3.59 29.03
CA GLY A 93 -24.05 3.92 28.16
C GLY A 93 -23.70 3.98 26.67
N ALA A 94 -22.51 3.51 26.28
CA ALA A 94 -22.14 3.32 24.89
C ALA A 94 -22.94 2.16 24.26
N SER A 95 -22.84 2.00 22.94
CA SER A 95 -23.52 0.95 22.19
C SER A 95 -22.64 0.34 21.11
N VAL A 96 -22.98 -0.87 20.67
CA VAL A 96 -22.35 -1.56 19.54
C VAL A 96 -23.37 -1.72 18.41
N LYS A 97 -23.00 -1.35 17.18
CA LYS A 97 -23.77 -1.62 15.97
C LYS A 97 -22.94 -2.47 15.01
N ILE A 98 -23.54 -3.51 14.43
CA ILE A 98 -22.85 -4.46 13.54
C ILE A 98 -23.34 -4.30 12.11
N PHE A 99 -22.39 -4.31 11.16
CA PHE A 99 -22.66 -4.53 9.73
C PHE A 99 -21.84 -5.73 9.22
N ALA A 100 -22.45 -6.91 9.24
CA ALA A 100 -21.85 -8.14 8.70
C ALA A 100 -22.07 -8.25 7.17
N GLY A 101 -21.19 -8.96 6.48
CA GLY A 101 -21.26 -9.14 5.02
C GLY A 101 -20.75 -7.96 4.20
N VAL A 102 -20.31 -6.87 4.85
CA VAL A 102 -19.80 -5.68 4.16
C VAL A 102 -18.33 -5.91 3.76
N ASP A 103 -18.07 -5.96 2.46
CA ASP A 103 -16.72 -5.85 1.89
C ASP A 103 -16.42 -4.37 1.61
N VAL A 104 -15.27 -3.88 2.05
CA VAL A 104 -14.85 -2.49 1.81
C VAL A 104 -14.57 -2.22 0.32
N ALA A 105 -14.29 -3.26 -0.46
CA ALA A 105 -14.12 -3.13 -1.90
C ALA A 105 -15.47 -3.03 -2.65
N ASP A 106 -16.59 -3.41 -2.04
CA ASP A 106 -17.92 -3.37 -2.64
C ASP A 106 -18.55 -1.98 -2.50
N GLU A 107 -18.77 -1.30 -3.63
CA GLU A 107 -19.37 0.03 -3.67
C GLU A 107 -20.79 0.05 -3.09
N SER A 108 -21.63 -0.91 -3.48
CA SER A 108 -23.05 -0.94 -3.16
C SER A 108 -23.26 -1.25 -1.68
N ALA A 109 -22.51 -2.22 -1.16
CA ALA A 109 -22.56 -2.58 0.26
C ALA A 109 -22.14 -1.41 1.16
N MET A 110 -21.02 -0.74 0.82
CA MET A 110 -20.54 0.43 1.57
C MET A 110 -21.52 1.61 1.49
N THR A 111 -22.05 1.91 0.30
CA THR A 111 -23.01 3.00 0.11
C THR A 111 -24.29 2.75 0.90
N SER A 112 -24.85 1.54 0.80
CA SER A 112 -26.07 1.15 1.51
C SER A 112 -25.89 1.21 3.03
N MET A 113 -24.73 0.79 3.55
CA MET A 113 -24.41 0.88 4.97
C MET A 113 -24.41 2.35 5.45
N PHE A 114 -23.74 3.24 4.73
CA PHE A 114 -23.67 4.66 5.10
C PHE A 114 -24.99 5.40 4.92
N ASP A 115 -25.80 5.03 3.92
CA ASP A 115 -27.15 5.56 3.74
C ASP A 115 -28.07 5.13 4.88
N ALA A 116 -27.96 3.88 5.36
CA ALA A 116 -28.67 3.44 6.57
C ALA A 116 -28.25 4.26 7.80
N LEU A 117 -26.96 4.49 8.01
CA LEU A 117 -26.46 5.34 9.11
C LEU A 117 -26.98 6.77 9.02
N LYS A 118 -27.01 7.34 7.81
CA LYS A 118 -27.55 8.68 7.56
C LYS A 118 -29.04 8.74 7.87
N ASN A 119 -29.83 7.77 7.42
CA ASN A 119 -31.27 7.69 7.67
C ASN A 119 -31.59 7.53 9.16
N ASP A 120 -30.74 6.81 9.89
CA ASP A 120 -30.82 6.65 11.34
C ASP A 120 -30.31 7.89 12.11
N ASN A 121 -29.90 8.96 11.41
CA ASN A 121 -29.28 10.17 11.98
C ASN A 121 -28.05 9.89 12.86
N VAL A 122 -27.30 8.84 12.53
CA VAL A 122 -26.07 8.49 13.24
C VAL A 122 -24.98 9.47 12.85
N ASN A 123 -24.34 10.07 13.86
CA ASN A 123 -23.12 10.85 13.69
C ASN A 123 -21.90 9.96 13.93
N VAL A 124 -20.99 9.87 12.97
CA VAL A 124 -19.70 9.21 13.12
C VAL A 124 -18.65 10.27 13.44
N ASP A 125 -18.03 10.18 14.61
CA ASP A 125 -16.94 11.08 14.99
C ASP A 125 -15.61 10.60 14.42
N TYR A 126 -15.40 9.29 14.36
CA TYR A 126 -14.15 8.69 13.93
C TYR A 126 -14.41 7.57 12.92
N ILE A 127 -13.73 7.60 11.78
CA ILE A 127 -13.62 6.43 10.90
C ILE A 127 -12.19 5.92 10.92
N ILE A 128 -12.05 4.63 11.22
CA ILE A 128 -10.78 3.93 11.26
C ILE A 128 -10.72 2.96 10.08
N ASN A 129 -10.00 3.35 9.03
CA ASN A 129 -9.75 2.52 7.84
C ASN A 129 -8.66 1.49 8.16
N ASN A 130 -9.09 0.36 8.74
CA ASN A 130 -8.22 -0.71 9.21
C ASN A 130 -8.29 -1.98 8.34
N ALA A 131 -9.40 -2.21 7.62
CA ALA A 131 -9.59 -3.41 6.83
C ALA A 131 -8.44 -3.66 5.83
N GLY A 132 -8.01 -4.92 5.72
CA GLY A 132 -6.91 -5.28 4.84
C GLY A 132 -6.60 -6.77 4.79
N VAL A 133 -6.18 -7.22 3.61
CA VAL A 133 -5.76 -8.61 3.34
C VAL A 133 -4.25 -8.72 3.16
N SER A 134 -3.71 -9.95 3.10
CA SER A 134 -2.27 -10.14 2.82
C SER A 134 -1.93 -9.75 1.38
N GLY A 135 -2.88 -9.97 0.47
CA GLY A 135 -2.60 -10.01 -0.95
C GLY A 135 -1.75 -11.23 -1.33
N PRO A 136 -1.35 -11.36 -2.60
CA PRO A 136 -0.43 -12.40 -3.02
C PRO A 136 0.91 -12.25 -2.28
N VAL A 137 1.52 -13.39 -1.95
CA VAL A 137 2.87 -13.47 -1.37
C VAL A 137 3.74 -14.24 -2.34
N THR A 138 4.15 -13.59 -3.42
CA THR A 138 4.99 -14.15 -4.48
C THR A 138 5.74 -13.04 -5.21
N CYS A 139 6.80 -13.36 -5.96
CA CYS A 139 7.48 -12.38 -6.81
C CYS A 139 6.51 -11.72 -7.80
N PHE A 140 6.70 -10.44 -8.08
CA PHE A 140 5.82 -9.68 -8.97
C PHE A 140 5.60 -10.31 -10.35
N PRO A 141 6.60 -10.90 -11.05
CA PRO A 141 6.36 -11.63 -12.29
C PRO A 141 5.32 -12.74 -12.20
N ASN A 142 5.28 -13.44 -11.07
CA ASN A 142 4.40 -14.60 -10.83
C ASN A 142 3.07 -14.19 -10.17
N SER A 143 2.94 -12.92 -9.76
CA SER A 143 1.75 -12.45 -9.06
C SER A 143 0.56 -12.32 -10.01
N PRO A 144 -0.58 -13.01 -9.78
CA PRO A 144 -1.74 -12.86 -10.66
C PRO A 144 -2.24 -11.41 -10.65
N LEU A 145 -2.37 -10.79 -11.83
CA LEU A 145 -2.84 -9.39 -11.93
C LEU A 145 -4.22 -9.17 -11.31
N LYS A 146 -5.09 -10.19 -11.33
CA LYS A 146 -6.39 -10.15 -10.66
C LYS A 146 -6.25 -9.97 -9.14
N ASP A 147 -5.25 -10.62 -8.53
CA ASP A 147 -4.99 -10.55 -7.09
C ASP A 147 -4.27 -9.25 -6.73
N PHE A 148 -3.44 -8.73 -7.64
CA PHE A 148 -2.91 -7.38 -7.58
C PHE A 148 -4.06 -6.35 -7.50
N LYS A 149 -4.96 -6.36 -8.49
CA LYS A 149 -6.14 -5.47 -8.56
C LYS A 149 -7.03 -5.61 -7.32
N SER A 150 -7.32 -6.84 -6.88
CA SER A 150 -8.10 -7.11 -5.67
C SER A 150 -7.45 -6.53 -4.40
N THR A 151 -6.12 -6.65 -4.27
CA THR A 151 -5.38 -6.07 -3.14
C THR A 151 -5.46 -4.54 -3.15
N ILE A 152 -5.31 -3.89 -4.31
CA ILE A 152 -5.50 -2.44 -4.44
C ILE A 152 -6.94 -2.04 -4.09
N ALA A 153 -7.94 -2.79 -4.59
CA ALA A 153 -9.34 -2.51 -4.36
C ALA A 153 -9.69 -2.53 -2.85
N ILE A 154 -9.20 -3.52 -2.11
CA ILE A 154 -9.47 -3.65 -0.68
C ILE A 154 -8.74 -2.57 0.12
N HIS A 155 -7.43 -2.43 -0.08
CA HIS A 155 -6.62 -1.54 0.76
C HIS A 155 -6.84 -0.08 0.41
N LEU A 156 -6.67 0.29 -0.86
CA LEU A 156 -6.69 1.68 -1.29
C LEU A 156 -8.12 2.13 -1.60
N THR A 157 -8.80 1.46 -2.52
CA THR A 157 -10.12 1.90 -2.95
C THR A 157 -11.17 1.78 -1.84
N GLY A 158 -11.13 0.73 -1.02
CA GLY A 158 -12.01 0.61 0.15
C GLY A 158 -11.75 1.68 1.22
N THR A 159 -10.49 2.10 1.42
CA THR A 159 -10.14 3.22 2.30
C THR A 159 -10.69 4.54 1.74
N PHE A 160 -10.48 4.80 0.45
CA PHE A 160 -10.99 6.00 -0.21
C PHE A 160 -12.52 6.07 -0.13
N TRP A 161 -13.20 5.03 -0.59
CA TRP A 161 -14.66 5.03 -0.66
C TRP A 161 -15.31 5.03 0.73
N GLY A 162 -14.74 4.30 1.68
CA GLY A 162 -15.18 4.34 3.08
C GLY A 162 -15.08 5.76 3.67
N SER A 163 -14.00 6.47 3.37
CA SER A 163 -13.80 7.85 3.83
C SER A 163 -14.77 8.83 3.17
N VAL A 164 -14.98 8.73 1.85
CA VAL A 164 -15.93 9.57 1.10
C VAL A 164 -17.36 9.34 1.60
N GLN A 165 -17.78 8.09 1.77
CA GLN A 165 -19.11 7.77 2.26
C GLN A 165 -19.31 8.21 3.73
N ALA A 166 -18.27 8.15 4.55
CA ALA A 166 -18.32 8.67 5.93
C ALA A 166 -18.64 10.16 6.00
N LEU A 167 -18.25 10.97 5.00
CA LEU A 167 -18.58 12.40 4.96
C LEU A 167 -20.09 12.68 4.98
N LYS A 168 -20.95 11.70 4.62
CA LYS A 168 -22.41 11.80 4.73
C LYS A 168 -22.92 11.86 6.17
N VAL A 169 -22.13 11.33 7.12
CA VAL A 169 -22.50 11.12 8.53
C VAL A 169 -21.48 11.71 9.51
N MET A 170 -20.45 12.38 9.02
CA MET A 170 -19.46 13.08 9.83
C MET A 170 -19.79 14.58 9.91
N LYS A 171 -19.41 15.20 11.03
CA LYS A 171 -19.52 16.65 11.27
C LYS A 171 -18.13 17.25 11.52
N GLU A 172 -18.09 18.58 11.65
CA GLU A 172 -16.91 19.31 12.10
C GLU A 172 -16.31 18.68 13.38
N GLY A 173 -14.98 18.54 13.40
CA GLY A 173 -14.24 17.83 14.44
C GLY A 173 -14.09 16.33 14.21
N GLY A 174 -14.71 15.78 13.15
CA GLY A 174 -14.56 14.38 12.76
C GLY A 174 -13.13 14.03 12.34
N LYS A 175 -12.74 12.75 12.49
CA LYS A 175 -11.37 12.29 12.21
C LYS A 175 -11.37 11.00 11.38
N ILE A 176 -10.60 11.02 10.31
CA ILE A 176 -10.33 9.88 9.45
C ILE A 176 -8.93 9.37 9.80
N ILE A 177 -8.86 8.17 10.39
CA ILE A 177 -7.60 7.51 10.72
C ILE A 177 -7.38 6.36 9.75
N THR A 178 -6.29 6.41 9.01
CA THR A 178 -5.91 5.38 8.04
C THR A 178 -4.78 4.52 8.59
N ILE A 179 -5.06 3.23 8.79
CA ILE A 179 -4.02 2.27 9.21
C ILE A 179 -3.28 1.79 7.96
N SER A 180 -2.02 2.16 7.83
CA SER A 180 -1.16 1.79 6.70
C SER A 180 -0.08 0.80 7.17
N THR A 181 1.19 1.02 6.84
CA THR A 181 2.27 0.12 7.25
C THR A 181 3.63 0.78 7.24
N PHE A 182 4.45 0.38 8.20
CA PHE A 182 5.88 0.71 8.27
C PHE A 182 6.68 0.31 7.02
N PHE A 183 6.24 -0.71 6.27
CA PHE A 183 6.87 -1.13 5.00
C PHE A 183 6.64 -0.17 3.84
N THR A 184 6.16 1.05 4.12
CA THR A 184 5.97 2.12 3.14
C THR A 184 6.39 3.46 3.74
N GLU A 185 6.42 4.49 2.91
CA GLU A 185 6.95 5.81 3.24
C GLU A 185 6.15 6.55 4.31
N GLU A 186 6.75 6.78 5.46
CA GLU A 186 6.38 7.94 6.29
C GLU A 186 6.91 9.23 5.67
N ARG A 187 8.09 9.15 5.03
CA ARG A 187 8.77 10.24 4.33
C ARG A 187 8.84 9.94 2.84
N PRO A 188 8.45 10.86 1.95
CA PRO A 188 8.37 10.64 0.50
C PRO A 188 9.64 10.14 -0.21
N LEU A 189 10.81 10.17 0.46
CA LEU A 189 12.11 9.81 -0.10
C LEU A 189 12.73 8.54 0.52
N GLU A 190 12.05 7.88 1.47
CA GLU A 190 12.58 6.75 2.22
C GLU A 190 11.92 5.41 1.85
N GLN A 191 12.64 4.64 1.04
CA GLN A 191 12.46 3.25 0.58
C GLN A 191 12.44 2.06 1.58
N ARG A 192 11.32 1.39 1.89
CA ARG A 192 11.36 0.09 2.63
C ARG A 192 10.79 -1.06 1.80
N PRO A 193 11.56 -1.60 0.83
CA PRO A 193 11.04 -2.65 -0.03
C PRO A 193 10.66 -3.89 0.77
N TYR A 194 9.53 -4.48 0.41
CA TYR A 194 8.97 -5.65 1.09
C TYR A 194 8.71 -6.75 0.08
N ARG A 195 9.75 -7.54 -0.17
CA ARG A 195 9.75 -8.63 -1.15
C ARG A 195 8.49 -9.49 -1.03
N PHE A 196 7.97 -9.86 -2.19
CA PHE A 196 6.78 -10.67 -2.42
C PHE A 196 5.47 -9.96 -2.13
N ARG A 197 5.49 -8.65 -1.86
CA ARG A 197 4.34 -7.87 -1.38
C ARG A 197 4.11 -6.61 -2.21
N SER A 198 4.49 -6.61 -3.48
CA SER A 198 4.38 -5.45 -4.38
C SER A 198 2.98 -4.79 -4.46
N PRO A 199 1.84 -5.51 -4.58
CA PRO A 199 0.52 -4.84 -4.52
C PRO A 199 0.18 -4.26 -3.15
N TYR A 200 0.64 -4.92 -2.08
CA TYR A 200 0.43 -4.45 -0.72
C TYR A 200 1.20 -3.16 -0.47
N THR A 201 2.49 -3.10 -0.80
CA THR A 201 3.27 -1.88 -0.60
C THR A 201 2.83 -0.75 -1.52
N ALA A 202 2.41 -1.04 -2.76
CA ALA A 202 1.80 -0.05 -3.65
C ALA A 202 0.55 0.59 -3.02
N SER A 203 -0.42 -0.22 -2.57
CA SER A 203 -1.65 0.30 -1.97
C SER A 203 -1.42 1.06 -0.66
N GLN A 204 -0.49 0.63 0.18
CA GLN A 204 -0.20 1.31 1.45
C GLN A 204 0.56 2.63 1.26
N GLY A 205 1.46 2.69 0.27
CA GLY A 205 2.14 3.94 -0.09
C GLY A 205 1.14 4.99 -0.61
N ALA A 206 0.17 4.55 -1.42
CA ALA A 206 -0.93 5.41 -1.86
C ALA A 206 -1.80 5.90 -0.70
N LYS A 207 -2.11 5.04 0.29
CA LYS A 207 -2.91 5.42 1.46
C LYS A 207 -2.27 6.51 2.31
N ASN A 208 -0.94 6.49 2.46
CA ASN A 208 -0.22 7.53 3.19
C ASN A 208 -0.45 8.91 2.56
N ARG A 209 -0.30 8.96 1.23
CA ARG A 209 -0.51 10.17 0.44
C ARG A 209 -1.99 10.55 0.31
N LEU A 210 -2.90 9.57 0.36
CA LEU A 210 -4.34 9.81 0.39
C LEU A 210 -4.77 10.54 1.67
N ALA A 211 -4.21 10.17 2.83
CA ALA A 211 -4.49 10.87 4.07
C ALA A 211 -4.04 12.35 4.02
N GLU A 212 -2.86 12.60 3.44
CA GLU A 212 -2.36 13.95 3.15
C GLU A 212 -3.30 14.72 2.20
N ALA A 213 -3.69 14.12 1.07
CA ALA A 213 -4.60 14.75 0.12
C ALA A 213 -5.97 15.08 0.74
N MET A 214 -6.56 14.16 1.49
CA MET A 214 -7.82 14.40 2.20
C MET A 214 -7.70 15.51 3.24
N SER A 215 -6.55 15.67 3.91
CA SER A 215 -6.35 16.76 4.87
C SER A 215 -6.47 18.14 4.22
N TRP A 216 -5.97 18.29 2.99
CA TRP A 216 -6.14 19.51 2.18
C TRP A 216 -7.60 19.70 1.79
N GLU A 217 -8.23 18.66 1.26
CA GLU A 217 -9.59 18.75 0.69
C GLU A 217 -10.70 18.96 1.74
N LEU A 218 -10.47 18.50 2.97
CA LEU A 218 -11.44 18.49 4.06
C LEU A 218 -11.24 19.62 5.08
N THR A 219 -10.26 20.50 4.86
CA THR A 219 -9.99 21.64 5.75
C THR A 219 -11.25 22.49 5.98
N ASP A 220 -11.99 22.83 4.92
CA ASP A 220 -13.21 23.65 5.02
C ASP A 220 -14.38 22.95 5.75
N LYS A 221 -14.32 21.62 5.91
CA LYS A 221 -15.30 20.84 6.68
C LYS A 221 -14.89 20.67 8.15
N GLY A 222 -13.70 21.14 8.53
CA GLY A 222 -13.12 20.93 9.86
C GLY A 222 -12.94 19.45 10.20
N ILE A 223 -12.69 18.60 9.19
CA ILE A 223 -12.43 17.17 9.36
C ILE A 223 -10.94 16.91 9.19
N ILE A 224 -10.38 16.14 10.12
CA ILE A 224 -8.96 15.81 10.18
C ILE A 224 -8.71 14.45 9.51
N SER A 225 -7.62 14.34 8.74
CA SER A 225 -7.18 13.09 8.14
C SER A 225 -5.74 12.79 8.53
N ILE A 226 -5.50 11.60 9.10
CA ILE A 226 -4.20 11.16 9.62
C ILE A 226 -3.97 9.71 9.18
N ALA A 227 -2.75 9.38 8.74
CA ALA A 227 -2.33 8.00 8.56
C ALA A 227 -1.38 7.58 9.69
N THR A 228 -1.36 6.28 10.00
CA THR A 228 -0.35 5.71 10.90
C THR A 228 0.25 4.44 10.30
N ASN A 229 1.56 4.27 10.49
CA ASN A 229 2.35 3.19 9.91
C ASN A 229 2.80 2.22 11.01
N PRO A 230 1.93 1.29 11.45
CA PRO A 230 2.34 0.29 12.41
C PRO A 230 3.43 -0.62 11.85
N GLY A 231 4.40 -0.96 12.71
CA GLY A 231 5.39 -2.01 12.47
C GLY A 231 4.78 -3.42 12.45
N PRO A 232 5.61 -4.47 12.43
CA PRO A 232 5.13 -5.84 12.61
C PRO A 232 4.36 -5.99 13.92
N VAL A 233 3.16 -6.56 13.84
CA VAL A 233 2.25 -6.75 14.98
C VAL A 233 2.12 -8.23 15.31
N HIS A 234 2.39 -8.60 16.56
CA HIS A 234 2.24 -9.95 17.08
C HIS A 234 0.82 -10.47 16.80
N SER A 235 0.71 -11.48 15.93
CA SER A 235 -0.54 -12.08 15.53
C SER A 235 -0.31 -13.43 14.86
N ASP A 236 -1.28 -14.34 15.01
CA ASP A 236 -1.34 -15.60 14.28
C ASP A 236 -1.09 -15.42 12.78
N ARG A 237 -1.60 -14.32 12.20
CA ARG A 237 -1.42 -14.00 10.79
C ARG A 237 0.04 -13.84 10.37
N ILE A 238 0.88 -13.20 11.19
CA ILE A 238 2.31 -13.04 10.85
C ILE A 238 3.01 -14.40 10.91
N TYR A 239 2.81 -15.16 11.98
CA TYR A 239 3.56 -16.39 12.25
C TYR A 239 3.09 -17.59 11.45
N LYS A 240 1.78 -17.73 11.24
CA LYS A 240 1.19 -18.89 10.55
C LYS A 240 0.98 -18.65 9.06
N THR A 241 1.04 -17.40 8.59
CA THR A 241 0.72 -17.08 7.18
C THR A 241 1.82 -16.30 6.50
N VAL A 242 2.18 -15.11 6.97
CA VAL A 242 3.04 -14.20 6.19
C VAL A 242 4.47 -14.72 6.07
N TYR A 243 5.13 -15.06 7.20
CA TYR A 243 6.51 -15.55 7.14
C TYR A 243 6.64 -16.93 6.50
N PRO A 244 5.77 -17.92 6.79
CA PRO A 244 5.82 -19.20 6.11
C PRO A 244 5.60 -19.08 4.59
N LYS A 245 4.64 -18.26 4.13
CA LYS A 245 4.43 -18.04 2.68
C LYS A 245 5.63 -17.39 2.02
N ALA A 246 6.24 -16.39 2.66
CA ALA A 246 7.46 -15.76 2.12
C ALA A 246 8.65 -16.74 2.08
N ALA A 247 8.80 -17.59 3.11
CA ALA A 247 9.81 -18.64 3.14
C ALA A 247 9.58 -19.70 2.06
N ALA A 248 8.33 -20.11 1.85
CA ALA A 248 7.95 -21.03 0.79
C ALA A 248 8.21 -20.45 -0.60
N GLU A 249 7.95 -19.15 -0.81
CA GLU A 249 8.27 -18.47 -2.07
C GLU A 249 9.78 -18.51 -2.39
N PHE A 250 10.66 -18.38 -1.39
CA PHE A 250 12.10 -18.57 -1.62
C PHE A 250 12.42 -19.99 -2.12
N MET A 251 11.77 -21.01 -1.56
CA MET A 251 11.97 -22.40 -2.00
C MET A 251 11.39 -22.63 -3.39
N ARG A 252 10.24 -22.02 -3.70
CA ARG A 252 9.66 -22.05 -5.05
C ARG A 252 10.59 -21.45 -6.09
N VAL A 253 11.17 -20.28 -5.82
CA VAL A 253 12.09 -19.61 -6.75
C VAL A 253 13.29 -20.48 -7.11
N SER A 254 13.89 -21.16 -6.13
CA SER A 254 15.07 -22.01 -6.38
C SER A 254 14.73 -23.43 -6.84
N GLY A 255 13.51 -23.91 -6.61
CA GLY A 255 13.25 -25.34 -6.41
C GLY A 255 13.78 -25.81 -5.06
N PHE A 256 13.58 -27.09 -4.74
CA PHE A 256 14.05 -27.69 -3.49
C PHE A 256 14.38 -29.17 -3.67
N GLU A 257 15.61 -29.57 -3.35
CA GLU A 257 16.11 -30.94 -3.58
C GLU A 257 15.87 -31.37 -5.04
N ASP A 258 15.08 -32.41 -5.28
CA ASP A 258 14.69 -32.89 -6.61
C ASP A 258 13.37 -32.31 -7.13
N LEU A 259 12.78 -31.34 -6.41
CA LEU A 259 11.57 -30.62 -6.81
C LEU A 259 11.91 -29.39 -7.67
N SER A 260 11.27 -29.32 -8.82
CA SER A 260 11.22 -28.11 -9.64
C SER A 260 10.39 -26.98 -8.98
N PRO A 261 10.57 -25.71 -9.40
CA PRO A 261 9.71 -24.61 -8.96
C PRO A 261 8.20 -24.88 -9.07
N THR A 262 7.77 -25.54 -10.14
CA THR A 262 6.35 -25.89 -10.36
C THR A 262 5.87 -26.92 -9.35
N GLU A 263 6.65 -27.95 -9.06
CA GLU A 263 6.29 -28.97 -8.06
C GLU A 263 6.27 -28.40 -6.65
N VAL A 264 7.18 -27.46 -6.33
CA VAL A 264 7.13 -26.74 -5.05
C VAL A 264 5.87 -25.88 -4.97
N GLU A 265 5.47 -25.19 -6.05
CA GLU A 265 4.25 -24.38 -6.07
C GLU A 265 2.99 -25.24 -5.90
N GLU A 266 2.89 -26.38 -6.58
CA GLU A 266 1.77 -27.30 -6.49
C GLU A 266 1.60 -27.88 -5.08
N ALA A 267 2.70 -28.15 -4.38
CA ALA A 267 2.68 -28.69 -3.02
C ALA A 267 2.53 -27.62 -1.94
N LYS A 268 2.91 -26.37 -2.20
CA LYS A 268 3.11 -25.34 -1.19
C LYS A 268 1.91 -25.15 -0.27
N ASP A 269 0.71 -24.94 -0.82
CA ASP A 269 -0.44 -24.59 0.00
C ASP A 269 -0.87 -25.75 0.89
N ASP A 270 -0.92 -26.98 0.36
CA ASP A 270 -1.19 -28.21 1.13
C ASP A 270 -0.14 -28.40 2.25
N LEU A 271 1.15 -28.19 1.95
CA LEU A 271 2.23 -28.35 2.93
C LEU A 271 2.20 -27.27 4.03
N LEU A 272 1.82 -26.04 3.70
CA LEU A 272 1.70 -24.97 4.70
C LEU A 272 0.57 -25.23 5.70
N GLU A 273 -0.48 -25.96 5.30
CA GLU A 273 -1.54 -26.42 6.22
C GLU A 273 -1.05 -27.49 7.21
N CYS A 274 0.03 -28.21 6.87
CA CYS A 274 0.65 -29.19 7.77
C CYS A 274 1.52 -28.56 8.87
N ILE A 275 1.67 -27.22 8.91
CA ILE A 275 2.37 -26.53 10.00
C ILE A 275 1.44 -26.46 11.22
N LEU A 276 1.83 -27.17 12.30
CA LEU A 276 1.12 -27.15 13.57
C LEU A 276 1.76 -26.14 14.53
N ALA A 277 1.07 -25.85 15.65
CA ALA A 277 1.65 -25.03 16.72
C ALA A 277 2.90 -25.71 17.31
N ASP A 278 2.85 -27.04 17.47
CA ASP A 278 3.96 -27.88 17.92
C ASP A 278 4.21 -28.98 16.86
N GLY A 279 5.26 -28.83 16.07
CA GLY A 279 5.68 -29.82 15.07
C GLY A 279 4.99 -29.71 13.71
N ILE A 280 4.90 -30.84 13.02
CA ILE A 280 4.37 -30.95 11.65
C ILE A 280 3.38 -32.12 11.56
N ASP A 281 2.33 -31.94 10.75
CA ASP A 281 1.39 -33.02 10.44
C ASP A 281 1.99 -33.98 9.40
N LYS A 282 2.62 -35.05 9.89
CA LYS A 282 3.24 -36.07 9.02
C LYS A 282 2.22 -36.82 8.16
N GLU A 283 0.98 -36.98 8.64
CA GLU A 283 -0.06 -37.68 7.88
C GLU A 283 -0.56 -36.80 6.72
N GLY A 284 -0.76 -35.50 6.97
CA GLY A 284 -1.07 -34.52 5.93
C GLY A 284 0.01 -34.43 4.85
N ILE A 285 1.29 -34.47 5.24
CA ILE A 285 2.42 -34.49 4.29
C ILE A 285 2.38 -35.75 3.43
N ALA A 286 2.17 -36.92 4.02
CA ALA A 286 2.08 -38.19 3.28
C ALA A 286 0.91 -38.18 2.29
N LYS A 287 -0.27 -37.67 2.69
CA LYS A 287 -1.43 -37.50 1.79
C LYS A 287 -1.12 -36.57 0.63
N THR A 288 -0.40 -35.47 0.88
CA THR A 288 0.04 -34.54 -0.16
C THR A 288 1.01 -35.21 -1.13
N ALA A 289 1.94 -36.02 -0.62
CA ALA A 289 2.87 -36.80 -1.44
C ALA A 289 2.14 -37.85 -2.30
N GLU A 290 1.17 -38.58 -1.76
CA GLU A 290 0.34 -39.51 -2.52
C GLU A 290 -0.42 -38.81 -3.65
N LYS A 291 -1.01 -37.65 -3.36
CA LYS A 291 -1.75 -36.82 -4.32
C LYS A 291 -0.85 -36.32 -5.45
N LEU A 292 0.40 -35.92 -5.15
CA LEU A 292 1.31 -35.27 -6.10
C LEU A 292 2.42 -36.18 -6.63
N ALA A 293 2.37 -37.49 -6.34
CA ALA A 293 3.42 -38.43 -6.69
C ALA A 293 3.72 -38.44 -8.19
N ASN A 294 2.70 -38.40 -9.05
CA ASN A 294 2.84 -38.37 -10.51
C ASN A 294 3.85 -39.40 -11.06
N GLY A 295 3.85 -40.63 -10.49
CA GLY A 295 4.78 -41.71 -10.85
C GLY A 295 6.11 -41.72 -10.07
N LYS A 296 6.35 -40.77 -9.17
CA LYS A 296 7.47 -40.78 -8.21
C LYS A 296 7.17 -41.73 -7.04
N ASP A 297 8.25 -42.16 -6.37
CA ASP A 297 8.16 -42.92 -5.13
C ASP A 297 7.54 -42.04 -4.02
N VAL A 298 6.40 -42.48 -3.48
CA VAL A 298 5.63 -41.73 -2.47
C VAL A 298 6.41 -41.55 -1.18
N ALA A 299 7.17 -42.57 -0.74
CA ALA A 299 7.91 -42.51 0.50
C ALA A 299 9.05 -41.48 0.40
N LYS A 300 9.79 -41.50 -0.71
CA LYS A 300 10.83 -40.50 -1.01
C LYS A 300 10.25 -39.09 -1.14
N LEU A 301 9.11 -38.93 -1.81
CA LEU A 301 8.46 -37.63 -1.95
C LEU A 301 7.95 -37.10 -0.60
N THR A 302 7.43 -37.98 0.26
CA THR A 302 7.03 -37.64 1.64
C THR A 302 8.22 -37.12 2.44
N GLU A 303 9.38 -37.77 2.33
CA GLU A 303 10.63 -37.31 2.97
C GLU A 303 11.06 -35.93 2.42
N THR A 304 11.02 -35.75 1.11
CA THR A 304 11.37 -34.49 0.43
C THR A 304 10.46 -33.35 0.89
N PHE A 305 9.14 -33.58 0.94
CA PHE A 305 8.16 -32.60 1.44
C PHE A 305 8.34 -32.30 2.94
N THR A 306 8.73 -33.30 3.74
CA THR A 306 9.07 -33.11 5.14
C THR A 306 10.28 -32.18 5.31
N ASN A 307 11.34 -32.39 4.51
CA ASN A 307 12.53 -31.55 4.50
C ASN A 307 12.21 -30.13 4.01
N LEU A 308 11.39 -29.99 2.97
CA LEU A 308 10.93 -28.71 2.44
C LEU A 308 10.21 -27.92 3.54
N LEU A 309 9.24 -28.52 4.22
CA LEU A 309 8.47 -27.85 5.26
C LEU A 309 9.35 -27.42 6.44
N THR A 310 10.26 -28.30 6.86
CA THR A 310 11.25 -28.00 7.90
C THR A 310 12.14 -26.82 7.50
N LYS A 311 12.55 -26.75 6.23
CA LYS A 311 13.35 -25.63 5.71
C LYS A 311 12.56 -24.32 5.69
N ILE A 312 11.28 -24.37 5.29
CA ILE A 312 10.37 -23.22 5.31
C ILE A 312 10.23 -22.67 6.73
N GLN A 313 9.99 -23.53 7.73
CA GLN A 313 9.91 -23.13 9.13
C GLN A 313 11.22 -22.48 9.61
N THR A 314 12.37 -23.10 9.32
CA THR A 314 13.69 -22.57 9.69
C THR A 314 13.92 -21.16 9.12
N ILE A 315 13.53 -20.92 7.86
CA ILE A 315 13.66 -19.59 7.23
C ILE A 315 12.69 -18.59 7.88
N ALA A 316 11.44 -18.99 8.11
CA ALA A 316 10.43 -18.14 8.75
C ALA A 316 10.88 -17.69 10.15
N GLU A 317 11.37 -18.62 10.97
CA GLU A 317 11.93 -18.34 12.31
C GLU A 317 13.15 -17.42 12.22
N LYS A 318 14.05 -17.65 11.25
CA LYS A 318 15.21 -16.78 11.05
C LYS A 318 14.80 -15.35 10.70
N VAL A 319 13.80 -15.15 9.84
CA VAL A 319 13.28 -13.83 9.49
C VAL A 319 12.69 -13.15 10.72
N GLN A 320 11.91 -13.88 11.50
CA GLN A 320 11.34 -13.39 12.76
C GLN A 320 12.43 -12.98 13.75
N ASN A 321 13.41 -13.85 14.01
CA ASN A 321 14.49 -13.60 14.97
C ASN A 321 15.38 -12.43 14.53
N ASN A 322 15.71 -12.33 13.25
CA ASN A 322 16.46 -11.19 12.73
C ASN A 322 15.70 -9.87 12.92
N THR A 323 14.39 -9.88 12.67
CA THR A 323 13.56 -8.68 12.83
C THR A 323 13.43 -8.30 14.31
N SER A 324 13.30 -9.26 15.23
CA SER A 324 13.23 -8.96 16.66
C SER A 324 14.51 -8.35 17.20
N HIS A 325 15.69 -8.73 16.68
CA HIS A 325 16.97 -8.09 17.03
C HIS A 325 17.07 -6.62 16.61
N MET A 326 16.21 -6.15 15.72
CA MET A 326 16.12 -4.73 15.30
C MET A 326 15.20 -3.91 16.22
N ILE A 327 14.69 -4.50 17.30
CA ILE A 327 13.75 -3.86 18.23
C ILE A 327 14.37 -3.81 19.62
N ALA A 328 14.31 -2.65 20.27
CA ALA A 328 14.98 -2.40 21.55
C ALA A 328 14.65 -3.44 22.65
N ASN A 329 13.37 -3.81 22.78
CA ASN A 329 12.90 -4.84 23.72
C ASN A 329 12.71 -6.22 23.07
N ARG A 330 13.08 -6.40 21.80
CA ARG A 330 12.92 -7.64 21.01
C ARG A 330 11.50 -8.17 20.85
N GLU A 331 10.51 -7.32 21.06
CA GLU A 331 9.10 -7.69 20.96
C GLU A 331 8.43 -6.93 19.82
N PHE A 332 7.69 -7.64 18.97
CA PHE A 332 6.78 -7.01 18.02
C PHE A 332 5.67 -6.26 18.75
N LEU A 333 5.02 -5.33 18.04
CA LEU A 333 3.93 -4.56 18.62
C LEU A 333 2.77 -5.48 19.01
N ALA A 334 2.18 -5.21 20.17
CA ALA A 334 0.89 -5.80 20.52
C ALA A 334 -0.24 -5.04 19.81
N GLN A 335 -1.35 -5.74 19.53
CA GLN A 335 -2.55 -5.11 18.96
C GLN A 335 -3.09 -3.99 19.86
N THR A 336 -2.92 -4.13 21.17
CA THR A 336 -3.30 -3.11 22.18
C THR A 336 -2.46 -1.84 22.10
N GLN A 337 -1.18 -1.93 21.72
CA GLN A 337 -0.32 -0.76 21.53
C GLN A 337 -0.71 0.00 20.26
N VAL A 338 -1.09 -0.72 19.21
CA VAL A 338 -1.64 -0.12 17.99
C VAL A 338 -2.97 0.58 18.30
N SER A 339 -3.87 -0.06 19.05
CA SER A 339 -5.15 0.56 19.41
C SER A 339 -5.01 1.77 20.32
N GLU A 340 -4.05 1.77 21.25
CA GLU A 340 -3.73 2.94 22.06
C GLU A 340 -3.20 4.11 21.21
N SER A 341 -2.34 3.82 20.24
CA SER A 341 -1.85 4.84 19.29
C SER A 341 -3.01 5.45 18.49
N VAL A 342 -3.92 4.62 17.97
CA VAL A 342 -5.12 5.09 17.25
C VAL A 342 -6.00 5.95 18.15
N LEU A 343 -6.24 5.53 19.40
CA LEU A 343 -7.01 6.31 20.36
C LEU A 343 -6.39 7.69 20.59
N ASN A 344 -5.07 7.78 20.69
CA ASN A 344 -4.35 9.04 20.85
C ASN A 344 -4.46 9.92 19.59
N LEU A 345 -4.44 9.34 18.39
CA LEU A 345 -4.64 10.11 17.15
C LEU A 345 -6.08 10.63 17.00
N CYS A 346 -7.05 10.03 17.69
CA CYS A 346 -8.43 10.53 17.74
C CYS A 346 -8.67 11.60 18.83
N ASP A 347 -7.72 11.84 19.72
CA ASP A 347 -7.82 12.91 20.71
C ASP A 347 -7.89 14.28 20.04
N ASP A 348 -8.77 15.17 20.52
CA ASP A 348 -9.01 16.47 19.89
C ASP A 348 -7.77 17.38 19.89
N GLU A 349 -6.96 17.37 20.96
CA GLU A 349 -5.80 18.25 21.07
C GLU A 349 -4.62 17.70 20.26
N ILE A 350 -4.43 16.37 20.28
CA ILE A 350 -3.39 15.72 19.48
C ILE A 350 -3.70 15.83 17.98
N ALA A 351 -4.93 15.54 17.57
CA ALA A 351 -5.30 15.50 16.15
C ALA A 351 -5.11 16.87 15.47
N LYS A 352 -5.40 17.97 16.17
CA LYS A 352 -5.27 19.34 15.63
C LYS A 352 -3.86 19.66 15.13
N ILE A 353 -2.83 19.14 15.81
CA ILE A 353 -1.43 19.40 15.43
C ILE A 353 -0.85 18.35 14.46
N LEU A 354 -1.61 17.28 14.18
CA LEU A 354 -1.17 16.15 13.34
C LEU A 354 -1.96 16.02 12.03
N ASN A 355 -2.87 16.94 11.70
CA ASN A 355 -3.64 16.86 10.45
C ASN A 355 -2.72 16.75 9.22
N GLY A 356 -3.03 15.81 8.33
CA GLY A 356 -2.25 15.54 7.12
C GLY A 356 -0.89 14.89 7.39
N LYS A 357 -0.66 14.29 8.56
CA LYS A 357 0.58 13.58 8.87
C LYS A 357 0.44 12.07 8.73
N VAL A 358 1.56 11.45 8.38
CA VAL A 358 1.77 10.01 8.42
C VAL A 358 2.63 9.71 9.65
N ILE A 359 2.02 9.14 10.67
CA ILE A 359 2.63 8.97 11.98
C ILE A 359 3.34 7.62 12.05
N PRO A 360 4.67 7.58 12.28
CA PRO A 360 5.37 6.33 12.58
C PRO A 360 4.70 5.60 13.73
N GLY A 361 4.46 4.31 13.53
CA GLY A 361 3.88 3.43 14.53
C GLY A 361 4.73 2.19 14.75
N ASP A 362 6.06 2.29 14.64
CA ASP A 362 6.97 1.16 14.71
C ASP A 362 8.13 1.38 15.69
N ARG A 363 8.93 0.32 15.87
CA ARG A 363 10.12 0.28 16.74
C ARG A 363 11.28 -0.47 16.08
N VAL A 364 11.23 -0.68 14.77
CA VAL A 364 12.17 -1.50 14.02
C VAL A 364 13.25 -0.61 13.42
N PHE A 365 14.47 -0.74 13.92
CA PHE A 365 15.59 0.08 13.46
C PHE A 365 16.44 -0.69 12.44
N TYR A 366 16.47 -0.23 11.19
CA TYR A 366 17.47 -0.66 10.22
C TYR A 366 17.81 0.44 9.21
N PRO A 367 19.02 0.38 8.60
CA PRO A 367 19.43 1.32 7.56
C PRO A 367 18.57 1.15 6.31
N VAL A 368 17.96 2.24 5.87
CA VAL A 368 17.25 2.32 4.59
C VAL A 368 18.21 2.81 3.52
N LYS A 369 18.32 2.07 2.39
CA LYS A 369 19.09 2.55 1.24
C LYS A 369 18.36 3.72 0.57
N PRO A 370 19.07 4.72 0.05
CA PRO A 370 18.44 5.75 -0.78
C PRO A 370 17.99 5.09 -2.09
N HIS A 371 16.68 5.02 -2.26
CA HIS A 371 16.05 4.42 -3.44
C HIS A 371 15.50 5.48 -4.41
N ILE A 372 15.48 6.74 -3.97
CA ILE A 372 14.93 7.87 -4.71
C ILE A 372 16.02 8.92 -4.94
N GLY A 373 16.33 9.16 -6.21
CA GLY A 373 17.26 10.17 -6.69
C GLY A 373 16.53 11.41 -7.22
N THR A 374 17.25 12.52 -7.35
CA THR A 374 16.78 13.73 -8.05
C THR A 374 17.47 13.95 -9.40
N THR A 375 18.54 13.20 -9.66
CA THR A 375 19.26 13.18 -10.92
C THR A 375 19.73 11.76 -11.19
N ALA A 376 19.61 11.29 -12.42
CA ALA A 376 20.24 10.04 -12.81
C ALA A 376 21.75 10.27 -13.04
N PRO A 377 22.61 9.31 -12.71
CA PRO A 377 24.03 9.37 -13.09
C PRO A 377 24.21 9.52 -14.60
N GLY A 378 25.13 10.39 -15.03
CA GLY A 378 25.42 10.59 -16.44
C GLY A 378 26.02 9.34 -17.10
N VAL A 379 25.67 9.11 -18.36
CA VAL A 379 26.21 8.01 -19.18
C VAL A 379 26.93 8.59 -20.38
N HIS A 380 28.18 8.17 -20.61
CA HIS A 380 29.02 8.71 -21.68
C HIS A 380 28.45 8.44 -23.08
N GLN A 381 27.92 7.24 -23.33
CA GLN A 381 27.19 6.92 -24.56
C GLN A 381 26.23 5.74 -24.32
N PRO A 382 24.91 5.90 -24.50
CA PRO A 382 23.98 4.78 -24.41
C PRO A 382 24.05 3.94 -25.68
N ASP A 383 23.98 2.60 -25.56
CA ASP A 383 24.00 1.69 -26.71
C ASP A 383 22.62 1.09 -26.99
N PHE A 384 21.91 1.73 -27.92
CA PHE A 384 20.65 1.25 -28.49
C PHE A 384 20.84 0.47 -29.79
N SER A 385 22.09 0.32 -30.27
CA SER A 385 22.41 -0.16 -31.62
C SER A 385 21.78 -1.51 -31.91
N GLY A 386 20.91 -1.57 -32.92
CA GLY A 386 20.27 -2.81 -33.37
C GLY A 386 19.20 -3.37 -32.43
N LYS A 387 18.85 -2.64 -31.36
CA LYS A 387 17.82 -3.02 -30.39
C LYS A 387 16.55 -2.19 -30.59
N SER A 388 15.43 -2.64 -30.04
CA SER A 388 14.16 -1.91 -30.09
C SER A 388 13.70 -1.45 -28.71
N VAL A 389 12.95 -0.34 -28.69
CA VAL A 389 12.30 0.21 -27.50
C VAL A 389 10.82 0.38 -27.79
N VAL A 390 9.98 -0.11 -26.89
CA VAL A 390 8.51 0.00 -27.01
C VAL A 390 8.01 1.08 -26.06
N PHE A 391 7.17 1.98 -26.57
CA PHE A 391 6.44 2.97 -25.76
C PHE A 391 4.98 2.53 -25.59
N ALA A 392 4.54 2.27 -24.36
CA ALA A 392 3.14 2.08 -23.99
C ALA A 392 2.59 3.41 -23.46
N ILE A 393 1.68 4.03 -24.20
CA ILE A 393 1.35 5.46 -24.03
C ILE A 393 -0.10 5.59 -23.56
N ASP A 394 -0.31 6.11 -22.36
CA ASP A 394 -1.61 6.52 -21.83
C ASP A 394 -1.62 8.05 -21.66
N GLY A 395 -1.40 8.76 -22.77
CA GLY A 395 -1.24 10.22 -22.78
C GLY A 395 -2.53 10.93 -22.39
N THR A 396 -2.41 12.07 -21.71
CA THR A 396 -3.53 12.93 -21.32
C THR A 396 -3.68 14.12 -22.26
N ASP A 397 -2.57 14.70 -22.72
CA ASP A 397 -2.58 15.84 -23.63
C ASP A 397 -1.38 15.85 -24.59
N LYS A 398 -1.31 16.88 -25.44
CA LYS A 398 -0.25 17.03 -26.44
C LYS A 398 1.17 17.04 -25.87
N THR A 399 1.37 17.53 -24.64
CA THR A 399 2.71 17.56 -24.03
C THR A 399 3.25 16.15 -23.76
N ASP A 400 2.37 15.19 -23.49
CA ASP A 400 2.75 13.77 -23.38
C ASP A 400 3.18 13.21 -24.74
N ALA A 401 2.51 13.63 -25.82
CA ALA A 401 2.84 13.26 -27.19
C ALA A 401 4.22 13.82 -27.61
N GLU A 402 4.49 15.08 -27.28
CA GLU A 402 5.76 15.76 -27.52
C GLU A 402 6.91 15.12 -26.72
N ARG A 403 6.63 14.66 -25.49
CA ARG A 403 7.59 13.87 -24.70
C ARG A 403 7.92 12.54 -25.34
N VAL A 404 6.89 11.79 -25.77
CA VAL A 404 7.09 10.51 -26.48
C VAL A 404 7.94 10.74 -27.73
N GLU A 405 7.63 11.77 -28.51
CA GLU A 405 8.42 12.12 -29.69
C GLU A 405 9.89 12.38 -29.36
N PHE A 406 10.15 13.21 -28.34
CA PHE A 406 11.52 13.53 -27.92
C PHE A 406 12.30 12.26 -27.54
N LEU A 407 11.71 11.39 -26.71
CA LEU A 407 12.35 10.17 -26.23
C LEU A 407 12.53 9.14 -27.36
N ALA A 408 11.56 9.01 -28.25
CA ALA A 408 11.64 8.12 -29.41
C ALA A 408 12.74 8.58 -30.39
N GLN A 409 12.80 9.87 -30.72
CA GLN A 409 13.87 10.45 -31.53
C GLN A 409 15.24 10.27 -30.87
N HIS A 410 15.32 10.38 -29.54
CA HIS A 410 16.55 10.11 -28.80
C HIS A 410 17.01 8.65 -28.98
N VAL A 411 16.09 7.67 -28.95
CA VAL A 411 16.42 6.26 -29.22
C VAL A 411 16.91 6.06 -30.65
N GLU A 412 16.19 6.58 -31.65
CA GLU A 412 16.54 6.42 -33.07
C GLU A 412 17.88 7.09 -33.42
N LYS A 413 18.12 8.30 -32.88
CA LYS A 413 19.38 9.03 -33.05
C LYS A 413 20.57 8.25 -32.49
N ASN A 414 20.36 7.41 -31.48
CA ASN A 414 21.38 6.55 -30.88
C ASN A 414 21.34 5.10 -31.41
N GLY A 415 20.73 4.88 -32.58
CA GLY A 415 20.80 3.61 -33.33
C GLY A 415 19.77 2.54 -32.95
N GLY A 416 18.78 2.88 -32.14
CA GLY A 416 17.66 2.00 -31.79
C GLY A 416 16.47 2.10 -32.74
N LYS A 417 15.52 1.18 -32.60
CA LYS A 417 14.20 1.21 -33.27
C LYS A 417 13.09 1.47 -32.28
N VAL A 418 11.99 2.07 -32.71
CA VAL A 418 10.85 2.42 -31.85
C VAL A 418 9.55 1.80 -32.34
N ALA A 419 8.72 1.34 -31.41
CA ALA A 419 7.28 1.08 -31.63
C ALA A 419 6.45 1.80 -30.56
N CYS A 420 5.29 2.32 -30.96
CA CYS A 420 4.37 3.02 -30.06
C CYS A 420 3.03 2.25 -29.94
N PHE A 421 2.66 1.85 -28.74
CA PHE A 421 1.37 1.28 -28.40
C PHE A 421 0.58 2.31 -27.61
N ILE A 422 -0.41 2.90 -28.27
CA ILE A 422 -1.18 4.01 -27.72
C ILE A 422 -2.46 3.45 -27.10
N SER A 423 -2.71 3.77 -25.84
CA SER A 423 -3.92 3.36 -25.14
C SER A 423 -5.15 3.88 -25.87
N GLN A 424 -6.16 3.03 -26.04
CA GLN A 424 -7.48 3.44 -26.55
C GLN A 424 -8.15 4.56 -25.73
N SER A 425 -7.75 4.75 -24.45
CA SER A 425 -8.20 5.85 -23.59
C SER A 425 -7.53 7.19 -23.88
N THR A 426 -6.44 7.20 -24.66
CA THR A 426 -5.71 8.42 -25.02
C THR A 426 -6.58 9.29 -25.94
N PRO A 427 -6.64 10.62 -25.78
CA PRO A 427 -7.39 11.49 -26.69
C PRO A 427 -6.99 11.32 -28.17
N THR A 428 -7.95 11.39 -29.08
CA THR A 428 -7.75 11.10 -30.52
C THR A 428 -6.70 12.01 -31.16
N ASP A 429 -6.65 13.29 -30.79
CA ASP A 429 -5.64 14.25 -31.27
C ASP A 429 -4.22 13.85 -30.86
N VAL A 430 -4.05 13.31 -29.65
CA VAL A 430 -2.78 12.75 -29.17
C VAL A 430 -2.43 11.47 -29.92
N GLN A 431 -3.41 10.59 -30.16
CA GLN A 431 -3.22 9.37 -30.96
C GLN A 431 -2.73 9.69 -32.38
N GLU A 432 -3.41 10.62 -33.06
CA GLU A 432 -3.08 11.07 -34.42
C GLU A 432 -1.70 11.73 -34.47
N TYR A 433 -1.35 12.56 -33.48
CA TYR A 433 -0.04 13.20 -33.40
C TYR A 433 1.09 12.17 -33.39
N ILE A 434 1.03 11.18 -32.51
CA ILE A 434 2.07 10.14 -32.40
C ILE A 434 2.12 9.28 -33.67
N SER A 435 0.95 8.90 -34.20
CA SER A 435 0.83 8.06 -35.39
C SER A 435 1.32 8.73 -36.67
N SER A 436 1.32 10.06 -36.71
CA SER A 436 1.90 10.81 -37.82
C SER A 436 3.44 10.77 -37.87
N LYS A 437 4.10 10.35 -36.77
CA LYS A 437 5.56 10.43 -36.60
C LYS A 437 6.23 9.07 -36.46
N PHE A 438 5.58 8.11 -35.81
CA PHE A 438 6.16 6.80 -35.51
C PHE A 438 5.24 5.67 -35.93
N HIS A 439 5.82 4.47 -36.10
CA HIS A 439 5.02 3.27 -36.25
C HIS A 439 4.25 2.99 -34.96
N SER A 440 2.94 3.22 -35.00
CA SER A 440 2.06 3.12 -33.85
C SER A 440 0.86 2.21 -34.08
N HIS A 441 0.29 1.71 -32.99
CA HIS A 441 -0.99 1.03 -32.96
C HIS A 441 -1.80 1.50 -31.76
N VAL A 442 -3.11 1.68 -31.95
CA VAL A 442 -4.04 1.91 -30.84
C VAL A 442 -4.44 0.56 -30.27
N VAL A 443 -4.22 0.35 -28.97
CA VAL A 443 -4.38 -0.96 -28.32
C VAL A 443 -5.01 -0.79 -26.93
N ASP A 444 -5.62 -1.86 -26.41
CA ASP A 444 -6.00 -1.92 -24.99
C ASP A 444 -4.79 -2.33 -24.13
N ILE A 445 -4.01 -1.34 -23.68
CA ILE A 445 -2.85 -1.59 -22.80
C ILE A 445 -3.26 -2.05 -21.39
N THR A 446 -4.56 -1.97 -21.04
CA THR A 446 -5.08 -2.46 -19.76
C THR A 446 -5.32 -3.97 -19.77
N ASN A 447 -5.46 -4.54 -20.98
CA ASN A 447 -5.61 -5.96 -21.22
C ASN A 447 -4.23 -6.65 -21.32
N PRO A 448 -3.88 -7.55 -20.39
CA PRO A 448 -2.58 -8.21 -20.39
C PRO A 448 -2.34 -9.09 -21.63
N GLU A 449 -3.37 -9.75 -22.15
CA GLU A 449 -3.24 -10.63 -23.32
C GLU A 449 -2.96 -9.82 -24.59
N GLU A 450 -3.66 -8.71 -24.76
CA GLU A 450 -3.44 -7.80 -25.87
C GLU A 450 -2.05 -7.14 -25.79
N MET A 451 -1.66 -6.65 -24.62
CA MET A 451 -0.33 -6.08 -24.42
C MET A 451 0.78 -7.09 -24.72
N GLN A 452 0.63 -8.35 -24.27
CA GLN A 452 1.59 -9.42 -24.56
C GLN A 452 1.68 -9.72 -26.06
N ARG A 453 0.52 -9.81 -26.75
CA ARG A 453 0.47 -10.04 -28.20
C ARG A 453 1.24 -8.96 -28.94
N TRP A 454 1.02 -7.69 -28.60
CA TRP A 454 1.69 -6.57 -29.26
C TRP A 454 3.20 -6.53 -28.99
N LEU A 455 3.66 -6.85 -27.77
CA LEU A 455 5.10 -7.02 -27.50
C LEU A 455 5.73 -8.12 -28.36
N ASN A 456 5.04 -9.25 -28.54
CA ASN A 456 5.52 -10.33 -29.41
C ASN A 456 5.55 -9.93 -30.89
N THR A 457 4.55 -9.15 -31.34
CA THR A 457 4.53 -8.57 -32.69
C THR A 457 5.69 -7.59 -32.90
N ALA A 458 5.93 -6.68 -31.94
CA ALA A 458 7.06 -5.77 -32.01
C ALA A 458 8.40 -6.52 -32.07
N LYS A 459 8.59 -7.57 -31.26
CA LYS A 459 9.82 -8.38 -31.34
C LYS A 459 10.00 -9.05 -32.69
N THR A 460 8.93 -9.61 -33.26
CA THR A 460 8.98 -10.24 -34.60
C THR A 460 9.39 -9.23 -35.68
N ASN A 461 8.88 -8.00 -35.61
CA ASN A 461 9.09 -7.00 -36.65
C ASN A 461 10.35 -6.15 -36.46
N LEU A 462 10.73 -5.85 -35.22
CA LEU A 462 11.81 -4.91 -34.90
C LEU A 462 13.09 -5.60 -34.40
N GLY A 463 13.00 -6.86 -33.93
CA GLY A 463 14.07 -7.59 -33.26
C GLY A 463 13.95 -7.50 -31.74
N ASP A 464 15.04 -7.80 -31.02
CA ASP A 464 15.00 -7.85 -29.56
C ASP A 464 14.62 -6.50 -28.93
N ILE A 465 13.72 -6.55 -27.95
CA ILE A 465 13.27 -5.39 -27.19
C ILE A 465 14.25 -5.20 -26.02
N LEU A 466 14.98 -4.09 -26.04
CA LEU A 466 15.84 -3.67 -24.94
C LEU A 466 15.03 -3.12 -23.77
N GLY A 467 13.97 -2.37 -24.07
CA GLY A 467 13.18 -1.74 -23.03
C GLY A 467 11.75 -1.40 -23.40
N VAL A 468 10.92 -1.30 -22.35
CA VAL A 468 9.52 -0.90 -22.42
C VAL A 468 9.33 0.35 -21.55
N ILE A 469 8.87 1.44 -22.16
CA ILE A 469 8.62 2.72 -21.52
C ILE A 469 7.10 2.94 -21.45
N HIS A 470 6.56 3.07 -20.26
CA HIS A 470 5.17 3.40 -20.04
C HIS A 470 5.01 4.89 -19.69
N VAL A 471 4.32 5.66 -20.53
CA VAL A 471 3.98 7.06 -20.26
C VAL A 471 2.56 7.14 -19.73
N THR A 472 2.41 7.52 -18.45
CA THR A 472 1.10 7.56 -17.76
C THR A 472 0.33 8.86 -17.98
N GLY A 473 1.00 9.92 -18.43
CA GLY A 473 0.42 11.24 -18.59
C GLY A 473 0.14 11.96 -17.27
N LYS A 474 -0.88 12.81 -17.29
CA LYS A 474 -1.26 13.69 -16.17
C LYS A 474 -2.57 13.26 -15.54
N LEU A 475 -2.74 13.60 -14.26
CA LEU A 475 -4.08 13.58 -13.66
C LEU A 475 -5.00 14.52 -14.46
N PRO A 476 -6.23 14.09 -14.82
CA PRO A 476 -7.20 15.00 -15.40
C PRO A 476 -7.53 16.13 -14.43
N GLU A 477 -8.02 17.26 -14.94
CA GLU A 477 -8.46 18.37 -14.09
C GLU A 477 -9.64 17.91 -13.22
N ILE A 478 -9.37 17.71 -11.93
CA ILE A 478 -10.34 17.33 -10.91
C ILE A 478 -10.37 18.39 -9.80
N GLY A 479 -11.56 18.67 -9.27
CA GLY A 479 -11.70 19.58 -8.13
C GLY A 479 -11.15 18.95 -6.86
N LYS A 480 -11.83 17.92 -6.35
CA LYS A 480 -11.43 17.14 -5.18
C LYS A 480 -11.55 15.64 -5.48
N LEU A 481 -10.60 14.84 -5.03
CA LEU A 481 -10.71 13.38 -5.05
C LEU A 481 -11.95 12.96 -4.26
N THR A 482 -12.22 13.58 -3.12
CA THR A 482 -13.36 13.29 -2.25
C THR A 482 -14.74 13.59 -2.86
N GLU A 483 -14.79 14.26 -4.02
CA GLU A 483 -16.02 14.54 -4.77
C GLU A 483 -16.22 13.59 -5.96
N LEU A 484 -15.25 12.72 -6.26
CA LEU A 484 -15.38 11.71 -7.31
C LEU A 484 -16.43 10.66 -6.93
N ASN A 485 -17.18 10.21 -7.94
CA ASN A 485 -17.91 8.95 -7.83
C ASN A 485 -16.94 7.77 -7.84
N ARG A 486 -17.47 6.57 -7.59
CA ARG A 486 -16.64 5.37 -7.53
C ARG A 486 -15.94 5.06 -8.85
N ALA A 487 -16.66 5.17 -9.96
CA ALA A 487 -16.12 4.89 -11.29
C ALA A 487 -14.92 5.79 -11.64
N GLY A 488 -15.03 7.10 -11.41
CA GLY A 488 -13.93 8.04 -11.67
C GLY A 488 -12.71 7.78 -10.79
N TRP A 489 -12.89 7.35 -9.54
CA TRP A 489 -11.77 6.89 -8.72
C TRP A 489 -11.12 5.61 -9.27
N GLU A 490 -11.93 4.64 -9.70
CA GLU A 490 -11.43 3.38 -10.26
C GLU A 490 -10.71 3.60 -11.59
N GLU A 491 -11.13 4.56 -12.41
CA GLU A 491 -10.41 4.99 -13.62
C GLU A 491 -9.01 5.52 -13.30
N LEU A 492 -8.88 6.38 -12.27
CA LEU A 492 -7.56 6.88 -11.84
C LEU A 492 -6.67 5.75 -11.28
N VAL A 493 -7.23 4.84 -10.47
CA VAL A 493 -6.51 3.67 -9.96
C VAL A 493 -6.10 2.73 -11.09
N ALA A 494 -6.95 2.54 -12.09
CA ALA A 494 -6.62 1.76 -13.27
C ALA A 494 -5.44 2.40 -14.00
N LYS A 495 -5.56 3.67 -14.37
CA LYS A 495 -4.55 4.43 -15.15
C LYS A 495 -3.19 4.51 -14.47
N PHE A 496 -3.14 4.85 -13.18
CA PHE A 496 -1.87 5.18 -12.52
C PHE A 496 -1.29 4.07 -11.63
N ILE A 497 -2.00 2.96 -11.43
CA ILE A 497 -1.52 1.84 -10.58
C ILE A 497 -1.63 0.51 -11.32
N SER A 498 -2.83 0.16 -11.79
CA SER A 498 -3.07 -1.17 -12.37
C SER A 498 -2.44 -1.33 -13.76
N THR A 499 -2.59 -0.33 -14.63
CA THR A 499 -2.01 -0.34 -15.98
C THR A 499 -0.48 -0.35 -15.97
N PRO A 500 0.22 0.48 -15.16
CA PRO A 500 1.67 0.39 -15.00
C PRO A 500 2.13 -1.00 -14.55
N ALA A 501 1.42 -1.63 -13.61
CA ALA A 501 1.71 -3.00 -13.20
C ALA A 501 1.49 -4.01 -14.34
N THR A 502 0.39 -3.90 -15.09
CA THR A 502 0.14 -4.76 -16.26
C THR A 502 1.26 -4.63 -17.28
N VAL A 503 1.60 -3.41 -17.71
CA VAL A 503 2.65 -3.16 -18.71
C VAL A 503 4.01 -3.69 -18.22
N ALA A 504 4.38 -3.40 -16.96
CA ALA A 504 5.63 -3.88 -16.39
C ALA A 504 5.68 -5.42 -16.33
N GLN A 505 4.61 -6.08 -15.91
CA GLN A 505 4.61 -7.54 -15.82
C GLN A 505 4.66 -8.20 -17.20
N ARG A 506 3.98 -7.64 -18.20
CA ARG A 506 4.05 -8.15 -19.59
C ARG A 506 5.42 -7.90 -20.21
N ALA A 507 6.10 -6.81 -19.87
CA ALA A 507 7.50 -6.60 -20.23
C ALA A 507 8.43 -7.65 -19.60
N LEU A 508 8.22 -8.02 -18.33
CA LEU A 508 8.98 -9.08 -17.66
C LEU A 508 8.77 -10.45 -18.33
N GLU A 509 7.52 -10.80 -18.64
CA GLU A 509 7.20 -12.03 -19.40
C GLU A 509 7.83 -12.02 -20.80
N HIS A 510 7.91 -10.85 -21.44
CA HIS A 510 8.61 -10.70 -22.71
C HIS A 510 10.12 -10.94 -22.60
N PHE A 511 10.77 -10.37 -21.58
CA PHE A 511 12.21 -10.53 -21.36
C PHE A 511 12.58 -11.94 -20.92
N VAL A 512 11.68 -12.60 -20.18
CA VAL A 512 11.90 -13.94 -19.63
C VAL A 512 10.67 -14.83 -19.87
N PRO A 513 10.45 -15.28 -21.12
CA PRO A 513 9.29 -16.13 -21.45
C PRO A 513 9.28 -17.41 -20.60
N GLY A 514 8.14 -17.67 -19.93
CA GLY A 514 7.98 -18.81 -19.03
C GLY A 514 8.67 -18.65 -17.66
N GLY A 515 9.20 -17.47 -17.35
CA GLY A 515 9.78 -17.15 -16.04
C GLY A 515 8.74 -17.11 -14.91
N ASP A 516 7.47 -16.99 -15.24
CA ASP A 516 6.33 -17.18 -14.33
C ASP A 516 6.21 -18.64 -13.83
N LYS A 517 6.68 -19.62 -14.62
CA LYS A 517 6.71 -21.04 -14.26
C LYS A 517 8.05 -21.45 -13.68
N ASP A 518 9.15 -21.01 -14.29
CA ASP A 518 10.50 -21.27 -13.82
C ASP A 518 11.25 -19.96 -13.54
N PRO A 519 11.19 -19.45 -12.29
CA PRO A 519 11.85 -18.20 -11.90
C PRO A 519 13.38 -18.22 -12.09
N ARG A 520 14.00 -19.40 -12.20
CA ARG A 520 15.46 -19.51 -12.40
C ARG A 520 15.90 -18.95 -13.75
N LEU A 521 14.97 -18.88 -14.72
CA LEU A 521 15.21 -18.28 -16.04
C LEU A 521 15.54 -16.78 -15.95
N TYR A 522 15.17 -16.10 -14.86
CA TYR A 522 15.50 -14.68 -14.67
C TYR A 522 16.98 -14.43 -14.43
N LYS A 523 17.74 -15.44 -14.01
CA LYS A 523 19.14 -15.25 -13.63
C LYS A 523 19.95 -14.64 -14.77
N ASP A 524 20.66 -13.55 -14.48
CA ASP A 524 21.53 -12.81 -15.40
C ASP A 524 20.83 -12.19 -16.65
N THR A 525 19.51 -12.31 -16.78
CA THR A 525 18.72 -11.70 -17.86
C THR A 525 18.75 -10.17 -17.80
N LYS A 526 18.69 -9.51 -18.95
CA LYS A 526 18.74 -8.06 -19.09
C LYS A 526 17.44 -7.52 -19.69
N GLY A 527 17.09 -6.30 -19.33
CA GLY A 527 15.92 -5.59 -19.83
C GLY A 527 15.69 -4.31 -19.04
N ALA A 528 15.05 -3.34 -19.67
CA ALA A 528 14.75 -2.04 -19.08
C ALA A 528 13.24 -1.80 -19.06
N ILE A 529 12.69 -1.46 -17.89
CA ILE A 529 11.31 -1.01 -17.77
C ILE A 529 11.34 0.40 -17.19
N MET A 530 10.66 1.35 -17.83
CA MET A 530 10.53 2.70 -17.30
C MET A 530 9.06 3.09 -17.20
N ILE A 531 8.63 3.58 -16.05
CA ILE A 531 7.33 4.23 -15.87
C ILE A 531 7.58 5.73 -15.77
N ILE A 532 6.89 6.53 -16.58
CA ILE A 532 6.99 7.99 -16.58
C ILE A 532 5.65 8.56 -16.12
N GLY A 533 5.70 9.27 -14.99
CA GLY A 533 4.57 9.97 -14.40
C GLY A 533 3.92 9.25 -13.20
N PRO A 534 2.75 9.74 -12.73
CA PRO A 534 2.05 10.90 -13.26
C PRO A 534 2.84 12.20 -13.08
N ASP A 535 2.67 13.15 -13.99
CA ASP A 535 3.34 14.46 -13.92
C ASP A 535 2.79 15.31 -12.77
N LEU A 536 3.65 16.15 -12.19
CA LEU A 536 3.17 17.23 -11.33
C LEU A 536 2.52 18.33 -12.18
N PRO A 537 1.47 18.98 -11.64
CA PRO A 537 0.89 20.16 -12.27
C PRO A 537 1.90 21.30 -12.39
N ILE A 538 1.77 22.07 -13.48
CA ILE A 538 2.73 23.09 -13.91
C ILE A 538 2.15 24.49 -13.67
N GLY A 539 3.01 25.44 -13.33
CA GLY A 539 2.69 26.86 -13.25
C GLY A 539 2.79 27.46 -11.85
N ARG A 540 2.79 28.79 -11.80
CA ARG A 540 3.03 29.57 -10.57
C ARG A 540 1.91 29.51 -9.53
N LYS A 541 0.70 29.07 -9.93
CA LYS A 541 -0.52 29.09 -9.09
C LYS A 541 -1.05 27.70 -8.74
N VAL A 542 -0.23 26.66 -8.92
CA VAL A 542 -0.60 25.30 -8.53
C VAL A 542 -0.82 25.24 -7.02
N THR A 543 -1.94 24.67 -6.59
CA THR A 543 -2.31 24.57 -5.17
C THR A 543 -1.63 23.39 -4.48
N GLY A 544 -1.58 23.40 -3.14
CA GLY A 544 -1.14 22.23 -2.36
C GLY A 544 -2.03 21.01 -2.62
N THR A 545 -3.34 21.22 -2.76
CA THR A 545 -4.32 20.19 -3.08
C THR A 545 -4.00 19.46 -4.39
N GLN A 546 -3.78 20.19 -5.49
CA GLN A 546 -3.48 19.58 -6.80
C GLN A 546 -2.22 18.71 -6.74
N ARG A 547 -1.17 19.15 -6.03
CA ARG A 547 0.03 18.34 -5.82
C ARG A 547 -0.26 17.10 -4.98
N ALA A 548 -1.00 17.26 -3.88
CA ALA A 548 -1.34 16.15 -3.00
C ALA A 548 -2.16 15.06 -3.71
N GLN A 549 -3.04 15.44 -4.65
CA GLN A 549 -3.80 14.50 -5.48
C GLN A 549 -2.91 13.63 -6.37
N VAL A 550 -1.92 14.23 -7.05
CA VAL A 550 -0.93 13.49 -7.86
C VAL A 550 -0.06 12.59 -6.97
N GLU A 551 0.30 13.08 -5.79
CA GLU A 551 1.13 12.36 -4.83
C GLU A 551 0.48 11.05 -4.36
N VAL A 552 -0.86 10.93 -4.36
CA VAL A 552 -1.55 9.65 -4.08
C VAL A 552 -1.02 8.53 -4.98
N PHE A 553 -0.88 8.80 -6.27
CA PHE A 553 -0.48 7.82 -7.25
C PHE A 553 1.05 7.66 -7.34
N ARG A 554 1.81 8.75 -7.20
CA ARG A 554 3.28 8.66 -7.06
C ARG A 554 3.68 7.86 -5.82
N GLY A 555 2.94 8.02 -4.73
CA GLY A 555 3.10 7.23 -3.50
C GLY A 555 2.82 5.75 -3.68
N ALA A 556 2.04 5.34 -4.69
CA ALA A 556 1.87 3.94 -5.06
C ALA A 556 3.10 3.40 -5.79
N LEU A 557 3.63 4.18 -6.74
CA LEU A 557 4.68 3.75 -7.66
C LEU A 557 6.06 3.66 -7.00
N ARG A 558 6.39 4.49 -6.00
CA ARG A 558 7.68 4.43 -5.27
C ARG A 558 7.91 3.06 -4.61
N PRO A 559 7.02 2.58 -3.71
CA PRO A 559 7.27 1.32 -3.02
C PRO A 559 7.07 0.12 -3.93
N PHE A 560 6.18 0.25 -4.92
CA PHE A 560 6.04 -0.74 -5.99
C PHE A 560 7.37 -0.94 -6.73
N THR A 561 7.96 0.14 -7.24
CA THR A 561 9.21 0.10 -8.01
C THR A 561 10.37 -0.42 -7.18
N THR A 562 10.49 0.06 -5.95
CA THR A 562 11.56 -0.39 -5.05
C THR A 562 11.43 -1.88 -4.72
N THR A 563 10.22 -2.34 -4.41
CA THR A 563 9.96 -3.75 -4.09
C THR A 563 10.24 -4.66 -5.28
N VAL A 564 9.75 -4.31 -6.48
CA VAL A 564 9.99 -5.10 -7.70
C VAL A 564 11.49 -5.19 -8.03
N ASN A 565 12.24 -4.09 -7.93
CA ASN A 565 13.69 -4.15 -8.18
C ASN A 565 14.43 -5.01 -7.16
N GLN A 566 14.00 -5.00 -5.89
CA GLN A 566 14.62 -5.85 -4.87
C GLN A 566 14.32 -7.33 -5.13
N GLU A 567 13.12 -7.67 -5.62
CA GLU A 567 12.80 -9.02 -6.05
C GLU A 567 13.67 -9.45 -7.25
N LEU A 568 13.77 -8.59 -8.28
CA LEU A 568 14.59 -8.84 -9.47
C LEU A 568 16.05 -9.08 -9.11
N SER A 569 16.67 -8.19 -8.32
CA SER A 569 18.10 -8.29 -7.99
C SER A 569 18.40 -9.34 -6.93
N ASP A 570 17.72 -9.28 -5.79
CA ASP A 570 18.15 -10.01 -4.59
C ASP A 570 17.60 -11.43 -4.57
N VAL A 571 16.44 -11.66 -5.20
CA VAL A 571 15.76 -12.96 -5.23
C VAL A 571 15.99 -13.68 -6.55
N LEU A 572 15.58 -13.05 -7.66
CA LEU A 572 15.61 -13.66 -8.99
C LEU A 572 16.99 -13.62 -9.66
N LYS A 573 17.94 -12.85 -9.08
CA LYS A 573 19.30 -12.65 -9.62
C LYS A 573 19.29 -12.15 -11.07
N SER A 574 18.28 -11.37 -11.44
CA SER A 574 18.15 -10.73 -12.74
C SER A 574 18.94 -9.43 -12.79
N LYS A 575 19.36 -9.05 -14.00
CA LYS A 575 19.90 -7.72 -14.34
C LYS A 575 18.84 -6.83 -14.97
N ILE A 576 17.59 -7.29 -15.10
CA ILE A 576 16.46 -6.44 -15.48
C ILE A 576 16.26 -5.38 -14.40
N ARG A 577 16.05 -4.13 -14.83
CA ARG A 577 15.80 -3.00 -13.92
C ARG A 577 14.51 -2.30 -14.31
N MET A 578 13.79 -1.82 -13.31
CA MET A 578 12.58 -1.02 -13.50
C MET A 578 12.78 0.36 -12.85
N PHE A 579 12.73 1.44 -13.61
CA PHE A 579 12.74 2.78 -13.05
C PHE A 579 11.37 3.42 -13.10
N THR A 580 11.08 4.25 -12.11
CA THR A 580 9.99 5.23 -12.18
C THR A 580 10.58 6.63 -12.23
N VAL A 581 10.19 7.42 -13.23
CA VAL A 581 10.60 8.80 -13.39
C VAL A 581 9.38 9.68 -13.16
N PHE A 582 9.51 10.64 -12.26
CA PHE A 582 8.45 11.58 -11.89
C PHE A 582 8.77 12.96 -12.47
N PRO A 583 8.08 13.39 -13.54
CA PRO A 583 8.32 14.67 -14.19
C PRO A 583 7.71 15.85 -13.43
N GLY A 584 8.35 17.01 -13.49
CA GLY A 584 7.89 18.24 -12.84
C GLY A 584 8.34 18.37 -11.39
N SER A 585 8.21 19.59 -10.87
CA SER A 585 8.76 19.98 -9.56
C SER A 585 7.70 20.56 -8.62
N VAL A 586 7.99 20.60 -7.31
CA VAL A 586 7.12 21.28 -6.33
C VAL A 586 6.96 22.77 -6.66
N THR A 587 7.96 23.39 -7.31
CA THR A 587 7.91 24.79 -7.75
C THR A 587 6.99 25.03 -8.95
N GLY A 588 6.48 23.97 -9.59
CA GLY A 588 5.63 24.05 -10.78
C GLY A 588 6.39 24.39 -12.05
N ALA A 589 7.67 23.98 -12.14
CA ALA A 589 8.45 24.13 -13.36
C ALA A 589 8.02 23.11 -14.42
N GLU A 590 8.19 23.48 -15.69
CA GLU A 590 8.02 22.56 -16.82
C GLU A 590 9.00 21.39 -16.70
N PRO A 591 8.55 20.14 -16.91
CA PRO A 591 9.44 18.99 -16.91
C PRO A 591 10.50 19.05 -18.01
N ASP A 592 11.71 18.59 -17.69
CA ASP A 592 12.82 18.54 -18.65
C ASP A 592 12.94 17.14 -19.26
N ASN A 593 12.50 16.99 -20.51
CA ASN A 593 12.56 15.73 -21.25
C ASN A 593 13.99 15.22 -21.46
N GLN A 594 15.01 16.10 -21.46
CA GLN A 594 16.41 15.66 -21.54
C GLN A 594 16.81 14.88 -20.29
N LYS A 595 16.39 15.32 -19.10
CA LYS A 595 16.70 14.59 -17.85
C LYS A 595 15.99 13.24 -17.79
N ILE A 596 14.79 13.14 -18.38
CA ILE A 596 14.09 11.86 -18.53
C ILE A 596 14.88 10.94 -19.48
N ALA A 597 15.37 11.47 -20.60
CA ALA A 597 16.25 10.73 -21.51
C ALA A 597 17.56 10.29 -20.82
N ASP A 598 18.14 11.12 -19.95
CA ASP A 598 19.34 10.78 -19.19
C ASP A 598 19.08 9.66 -18.17
N ALA A 599 17.92 9.68 -17.51
CA ALA A 599 17.48 8.56 -16.67
C ALA A 599 17.30 7.26 -17.48
N PHE A 600 16.84 7.38 -18.73
CA PHE A 600 16.72 6.21 -19.60
C PHE A 600 18.07 5.69 -20.07
N ASN A 601 19.00 6.59 -20.42
CA ASN A 601 20.38 6.25 -20.74
C ASN A 601 21.05 5.50 -19.57
N PHE A 602 20.83 5.98 -18.34
CA PHE A 602 21.30 5.30 -17.14
C PHE A 602 20.68 3.91 -17.01
N LEU A 603 19.36 3.80 -17.15
CA LEU A 603 18.62 2.53 -17.03
C LEU A 603 19.16 1.44 -17.96
N VAL A 604 19.50 1.77 -19.20
CA VAL A 604 20.01 0.80 -20.19
C VAL A 604 21.52 0.55 -20.09
N SER A 605 22.22 1.24 -19.18
CA SER A 605 23.65 1.06 -18.95
C SER A 605 23.95 -0.12 -18.02
N GLU A 606 25.17 -0.67 -18.08
CA GLU A 606 25.59 -1.73 -17.14
C GLU A 606 25.60 -1.25 -15.68
N ASN A 607 25.75 0.06 -15.44
CA ASN A 607 25.81 0.63 -14.09
C ASN A 607 24.46 0.58 -13.36
N ALA A 608 23.34 0.57 -14.09
CA ALA A 608 22.01 0.49 -13.48
C ALA A 608 21.78 -0.83 -12.73
N ALA A 609 22.47 -1.92 -13.11
CA ALA A 609 22.33 -3.22 -12.46
C ALA A 609 22.69 -3.18 -10.96
N SER A 610 23.61 -2.30 -10.57
CA SER A 610 24.03 -2.10 -9.17
C SER A 610 23.34 -0.92 -8.47
N SER A 611 22.49 -0.17 -9.17
CA SER A 611 21.87 1.04 -8.60
C SER A 611 20.92 0.71 -7.46
N ALA A 612 21.07 1.41 -6.33
CA ALA A 612 20.05 1.42 -5.29
C ALA A 612 18.90 2.36 -5.66
N GLU A 613 19.20 3.46 -6.36
CA GLU A 613 18.21 4.43 -6.84
C GLU A 613 17.47 3.85 -8.05
N VAL A 614 16.15 3.76 -7.92
CA VAL A 614 15.24 3.20 -8.93
C VAL A 614 14.04 4.09 -9.17
N THR A 615 13.96 5.21 -8.48
CA THR A 615 12.94 6.24 -8.72
C THR A 615 13.61 7.59 -8.78
N PHE A 616 13.22 8.42 -9.75
CA PHE A 616 13.88 9.69 -10.00
C PHE A 616 12.87 10.83 -10.11
N CYS A 617 12.95 11.80 -9.18
CA CYS A 617 12.25 13.08 -9.27
C CYS A 617 13.16 14.07 -10.02
N VAL A 618 13.26 13.90 -11.34
CA VAL A 618 14.33 14.49 -12.17
C VAL A 618 14.35 16.02 -12.23
N ASP A 619 13.22 16.66 -11.92
CA ASP A 619 13.08 18.11 -11.96
C ASP A 619 13.18 18.78 -10.58
N GLU A 620 13.29 17.98 -9.52
CA GLU A 620 13.52 18.50 -8.18
C GLU A 620 15.00 18.86 -7.98
N THR A 621 15.25 20.03 -7.41
CA THR A 621 16.59 20.43 -6.98
C THR A 621 16.76 20.09 -5.50
N ARG A 622 17.84 19.40 -5.13
CA ARG A 622 18.21 19.17 -3.72
C ARG A 622 18.92 20.36 -3.10
#